data_AF-A0A8S3YYV1-F1
#
_entry.id   AF-A0A8S3YYV1-F1
#
_cell.length_a   1.000
_cell.length_b   1.000
_cell.length_c   1.000
_cell.angle_alpha   90.00
_cell.angle_beta   90.00
_cell.angle_gamma   90.00
#
_symmetry.space_group_name_H-M   'P 1'
#
loop_
_entity.id
_entity.type
_entity.pdbx_description
1 polymer ?
#
loop_
_entity_poly.entity_id
_entity_poly.type
_entity_poly.pdbx_seq_one_letter_code
_entity_poly.pdbx_strand_id
1 'polypeptide(L)'
;MMIALAMFVSCLVGAAVGGNNWALLVAGSNTYDNYRHQADICHAYHIVSSHGIPDERIVVMMYDDIANNPDNPFPGNIINRPGGPNVYPGVPKDYTGAVSCCANNNSAINNKTYFIHSGPEDRVFVNFADHGAPGILAFPIRHAALEIQMCLLPPVYATTAANSDESSYACYYDNTRKTCLGDVYS
;
A
#
# COMPACT_ATOMS: atom_id res chain seq x y z
N MET A 1 -35.87 -51.07 21.63
CA MET A 1 -34.49 -50.68 22.02
C MET A 1 -33.82 -50.12 20.77
N MET A 2 -33.20 -48.95 20.90
CA MET A 2 -33.02 -47.91 19.88
C MET A 2 -32.26 -48.30 18.60
N ILE A 3 -32.76 -47.84 17.45
CA ILE A 3 -32.01 -47.69 16.20
C ILE A 3 -31.27 -46.35 16.29
N ALA A 4 -29.95 -46.37 16.39
CA ALA A 4 -29.13 -45.16 16.38
C ALA A 4 -28.89 -44.72 14.93
N LEU A 5 -29.52 -43.62 14.52
CA LEU A 5 -29.21 -42.92 13.27
C LEU A 5 -27.94 -42.11 13.48
N ALA A 6 -26.81 -42.59 12.95
CA ALA A 6 -25.58 -41.81 12.90
C ALA A 6 -25.76 -40.67 11.88
N MET A 7 -26.00 -39.45 12.35
CA MET A 7 -25.87 -38.26 11.52
C MET A 7 -24.38 -38.06 11.23
N PHE A 8 -23.95 -38.44 10.02
CA PHE A 8 -22.73 -37.90 9.45
C PHE A 8 -22.95 -36.41 9.19
N VAL A 9 -22.53 -35.57 10.13
CA VAL A 9 -22.25 -34.17 9.82
C VAL A 9 -21.00 -34.19 8.95
N SER A 10 -21.21 -34.33 7.64
CA SER A 10 -20.22 -33.91 6.66
C SER A 10 -20.04 -32.42 6.88
N CYS A 11 -19.02 -32.07 7.66
CA CYS A 11 -18.46 -30.74 7.61
C CYS A 11 -17.91 -30.61 6.18
N LEU A 12 -18.74 -30.08 5.27
CA LEU A 12 -18.26 -29.42 4.08
C LEU A 12 -17.41 -28.27 4.60
N VAL A 13 -16.14 -28.57 4.90
CA VAL A 13 -15.08 -27.58 4.75
C VAL A 13 -15.17 -27.21 3.29
N GLY A 14 -15.93 -26.15 3.00
CA GLY A 14 -15.83 -25.49 1.72
C GLY A 14 -14.37 -25.12 1.60
N ALA A 15 -13.61 -25.89 0.82
CA ALA A 15 -12.38 -25.38 0.27
C ALA A 15 -12.77 -24.03 -0.34
N ALA A 16 -12.19 -22.95 0.17
CA ALA A 16 -12.41 -21.63 -0.41
C ALA A 16 -12.07 -21.75 -1.89
N VAL A 17 -13.10 -21.76 -2.74
CA VAL A 17 -12.93 -21.62 -4.17
C VAL A 17 -12.62 -20.14 -4.37
N GLY A 18 -11.36 -19.78 -4.23
CA GLY A 18 -10.90 -18.40 -4.38
C GLY A 18 -9.44 -18.27 -3.99
N GLY A 19 -8.63 -17.68 -4.88
CA GLY A 19 -7.23 -17.40 -4.58
C GLY A 19 -7.05 -16.31 -3.52
N ASN A 20 -5.80 -16.08 -3.18
CA ASN A 20 -5.36 -15.14 -2.17
C ASN A 20 -5.46 -13.69 -2.66
N ASN A 21 -5.83 -12.78 -1.77
CA ASN A 21 -5.68 -11.35 -2.03
C ASN A 21 -4.29 -10.89 -1.58
N TRP A 22 -3.65 -10.05 -2.39
CA TRP A 22 -2.38 -9.38 -2.15
C TRP A 22 -2.56 -7.88 -2.30
N ALA A 23 -1.74 -7.10 -1.60
CA ALA A 23 -1.71 -5.65 -1.75
C ALA A 23 -0.28 -5.14 -1.93
N LEU A 24 -0.10 -4.24 -2.88
CA LEU A 24 1.10 -3.42 -3.04
C LEU A 24 0.72 -1.97 -2.85
N LEU A 25 1.28 -1.33 -1.82
CA LEU A 25 0.94 0.02 -1.43
C LEU A 25 2.19 0.90 -1.53
N VAL A 26 2.16 1.94 -2.36
CA VAL A 26 3.35 2.70 -2.75
C VAL A 26 3.11 4.20 -2.58
N ALA A 27 3.94 4.83 -1.74
CA ALA A 27 4.07 6.29 -1.68
C ALA A 27 5.33 6.69 -2.46
N GLY A 28 5.15 7.41 -3.57
CA GLY A 28 6.24 7.76 -4.49
C GLY A 28 7.04 9.03 -4.09
N SER A 29 6.64 9.76 -3.05
CA SER A 29 7.36 10.96 -2.60
C SER A 29 8.00 10.79 -1.22
N ASN A 30 8.89 11.73 -0.93
CA ASN A 30 9.43 12.04 0.38
C ASN A 30 9.23 13.53 0.69
N THR A 31 9.85 13.99 1.78
CA THR A 31 9.76 15.32 2.38
C THR A 31 8.40 15.65 2.99
N TYR A 32 8.44 16.53 3.99
CA TYR A 32 7.30 16.84 4.85
C TYR A 32 6.16 17.59 4.11
N ASP A 33 6.48 18.34 3.05
CA ASP A 33 5.47 18.95 2.18
C ASP A 33 4.61 17.91 1.43
N ASN A 34 5.14 16.69 1.26
CA ASN A 34 4.42 15.57 0.66
C ASN A 34 3.90 14.55 1.69
N TYR A 35 3.68 14.99 2.92
CA TYR A 35 3.08 14.22 4.01
C TYR A 35 1.90 13.34 3.55
N ARG A 36 1.00 13.92 2.75
CA ARG A 36 -0.24 13.30 2.25
C ARG A 36 -0.05 11.93 1.58
N HIS A 37 0.97 11.75 0.75
CA HIS A 37 1.14 10.49 0.01
C HIS A 37 1.48 9.32 0.95
N GLN A 38 2.31 9.54 1.98
CA GLN A 38 2.60 8.50 2.98
C GLN A 38 1.42 8.31 3.93
N ALA A 39 0.66 9.35 4.23
CA ALA A 39 -0.57 9.25 5.02
C ALA A 39 -1.66 8.43 4.31
N ASP A 40 -1.84 8.62 3.01
CA ASP A 40 -2.76 7.85 2.17
C ASP A 40 -2.40 6.35 2.18
N ILE A 41 -1.11 6.03 2.02
CA ILE A 41 -0.64 4.63 2.03
C ILE A 41 -0.73 3.99 3.41
N CYS A 42 -0.41 4.72 4.47
CA CYS A 42 -0.64 4.28 5.85
C CYS A 42 -2.13 3.98 6.12
N HIS A 43 -3.02 4.84 5.62
CA HIS A 43 -4.46 4.61 5.72
C HIS A 43 -4.91 3.40 4.90
N ALA A 44 -4.45 3.26 3.65
CA ALA A 44 -4.74 2.13 2.79
C ALA A 44 -4.30 0.79 3.41
N TYR A 45 -3.14 0.76 4.11
CA TYR A 45 -2.69 -0.41 4.85
C TYR A 45 -3.74 -0.88 5.86
N HIS A 46 -4.26 0.03 6.69
CA HIS A 46 -5.26 -0.33 7.69
C HIS A 46 -6.58 -0.77 7.04
N ILE A 47 -6.94 -0.23 5.88
CA ILE A 47 -8.12 -0.69 5.13
C ILE A 47 -7.90 -2.14 4.66
N VAL A 48 -6.82 -2.45 3.96
CA VAL A 48 -6.59 -3.81 3.44
C VAL A 48 -6.38 -4.84 4.56
N SER A 49 -5.68 -4.44 5.63
CA SER A 49 -5.45 -5.27 6.82
C SER A 49 -6.76 -5.57 7.57
N SER A 50 -7.62 -4.56 7.78
CA SER A 50 -8.92 -4.74 8.43
C SER A 50 -9.91 -5.61 7.63
N HIS A 51 -9.69 -5.75 6.31
CA HIS A 51 -10.46 -6.64 5.44
C HIS A 51 -9.81 -8.03 5.26
N GLY A 52 -8.79 -8.36 6.08
CA GLY A 52 -8.27 -9.72 6.22
C GLY A 52 -7.11 -10.08 5.29
N ILE A 53 -6.47 -9.11 4.62
CA ILE A 53 -5.18 -9.37 3.98
C ILE A 53 -4.11 -9.37 5.08
N PRO A 54 -3.41 -10.49 5.35
CA PRO A 54 -2.38 -10.54 6.38
C PRO A 54 -1.12 -9.79 5.92
N ASP A 55 -0.31 -9.31 6.87
CA ASP A 55 0.90 -8.52 6.59
C ASP A 55 1.87 -9.23 5.62
N GLU A 56 1.98 -10.55 5.68
CA GLU A 56 2.80 -11.36 4.74
C GLU A 56 2.38 -11.24 3.26
N ARG A 57 1.18 -10.69 3.00
CA ARG A 57 0.64 -10.44 1.65
C ARG A 57 0.42 -8.94 1.37
N ILE A 58 0.90 -8.06 2.25
CA ILE A 58 0.88 -6.61 2.03
C ILE A 58 2.32 -6.13 1.92
N VAL A 59 2.69 -5.60 0.77
CA VAL A 59 4.00 -4.98 0.56
C VAL A 59 3.81 -3.47 0.62
N VAL A 60 4.52 -2.81 1.55
CA VAL A 60 4.49 -1.35 1.69
C VAL A 60 5.82 -0.73 1.28
N MET A 61 5.74 0.19 0.34
CA MET A 61 6.85 1.02 -0.12
C MET A 61 6.55 2.48 0.24
N MET A 62 7.32 3.06 1.16
CA MET A 62 7.22 4.48 1.48
C MET A 62 8.54 4.98 2.05
N TYR A 63 8.89 6.24 1.80
CA TYR A 63 10.20 6.75 2.20
C TYR A 63 10.42 6.73 3.73
N ASP A 64 9.36 6.83 4.53
CA ASP A 64 9.35 6.75 6.00
C ASP A 64 10.05 7.92 6.72
N ASP A 65 9.95 9.13 6.15
CA ASP A 65 10.54 10.37 6.67
C ASP A 65 9.50 11.35 7.26
N ILE A 66 8.26 10.92 7.50
CA ILE A 66 7.16 11.77 7.97
C ILE A 66 6.91 11.64 9.48
N ALA A 67 6.79 10.42 9.99
CA ALA A 67 6.36 10.20 11.38
C ALA A 67 7.32 10.82 12.40
N ASN A 68 8.63 10.77 12.14
CA ASN A 68 9.67 11.32 13.01
C ASN A 68 10.37 12.54 12.41
N ASN A 69 9.73 13.21 11.45
CA ASN A 69 10.26 14.43 10.86
C ASN A 69 10.39 15.54 11.94
N PRO A 70 11.47 16.35 11.95
CA PRO A 70 11.58 17.50 12.86
C PRO A 70 10.44 18.51 12.74
N ASP A 71 9.82 18.63 11.56
CA ASP A 71 8.68 19.51 11.32
C ASP A 71 7.35 18.90 11.78
N ASN A 72 7.33 17.61 12.16
CA ASN A 72 6.14 16.96 12.69
C ASN A 72 5.95 17.31 14.18
N PRO A 73 4.91 18.10 14.54
CA PRO A 73 4.66 18.46 15.93
C PRO A 73 4.25 17.27 16.81
N PHE A 74 3.95 16.11 16.21
CA PHE A 74 3.56 14.88 16.90
C PHE A 74 4.45 13.71 16.45
N PRO A 75 5.62 13.50 17.07
CA PRO A 75 6.52 12.41 16.70
C PRO A 75 5.84 11.03 16.78
N GLY A 76 6.12 10.18 15.79
CA GLY A 76 5.51 8.85 15.65
C GLY A 76 4.03 8.87 15.19
N ASN A 77 3.51 10.03 14.78
CA ASN A 77 2.11 10.19 14.41
C ASN A 77 1.95 10.65 12.95
N ILE A 78 1.13 9.90 12.21
CA ILE A 78 0.61 10.29 10.90
C ILE A 78 -0.91 10.11 10.96
N ILE A 79 -1.67 11.16 10.67
CA ILE A 79 -3.11 11.14 10.43
C ILE A 79 -3.41 11.43 8.95
N ASN A 80 -4.49 10.89 8.40
CA ASN A 80 -4.90 11.09 7.00
C ASN A 80 -6.19 11.92 6.83
N ARG A 81 -6.74 12.44 7.93
CA ARG A 81 -7.89 13.35 7.93
C ARG A 81 -7.93 14.20 9.20
N PRO A 82 -8.65 15.34 9.22
CA PRO A 82 -8.75 16.18 10.42
C PRO A 82 -9.35 15.40 11.59
N GLY A 83 -8.67 15.42 12.74
CA GLY A 83 -9.08 14.65 13.94
C GLY A 83 -9.08 13.12 13.76
N GLY A 84 -8.44 12.61 12.70
CA GLY A 84 -8.34 11.17 12.43
C GLY A 84 -7.42 10.42 13.40
N PRO A 85 -7.49 9.08 13.40
CA PRO A 85 -6.58 8.26 14.20
C PRO A 85 -5.15 8.31 13.64
N ASN A 86 -4.19 7.90 14.46
CA ASN A 86 -2.83 7.64 13.99
C ASN A 86 -2.84 6.41 13.07
N VAL A 87 -2.53 6.60 11.79
CA VAL A 87 -2.44 5.54 10.76
C VAL A 87 -1.02 5.01 10.56
N TYR A 88 -0.02 5.52 11.29
CA TYR A 88 1.37 5.06 11.17
C TYR A 88 1.70 3.72 11.84
N PRO A 89 1.18 3.40 13.05
CA PRO A 89 1.58 2.20 13.79
C PRO A 89 1.17 0.91 13.09
N GLY A 90 2.07 -0.07 13.08
CA GLY A 90 1.81 -1.39 12.49
C GLY A 90 2.02 -1.48 10.98
N VAL A 91 2.07 -0.34 10.26
CA VAL A 91 2.35 -0.32 8.83
C VAL A 91 3.74 -0.94 8.55
N PRO A 92 3.82 -2.01 7.72
CA PRO A 92 5.09 -2.62 7.32
C PRO A 92 6.06 -1.60 6.72
N LYS A 93 7.35 -1.88 6.89
CA LYS A 93 8.46 -1.04 6.42
C LYS A 93 9.33 -1.84 5.46
N ASP A 94 8.68 -2.45 4.46
CA ASP A 94 9.32 -3.41 3.56
C ASP A 94 10.38 -2.73 2.69
N TYR A 95 10.05 -1.52 2.21
CA TYR A 95 10.97 -0.69 1.45
C TYR A 95 10.87 0.77 1.92
N THR A 96 11.93 1.27 2.57
CA THR A 96 12.04 2.63 3.11
C THR A 96 13.27 3.39 2.64
N GLY A 97 13.20 4.72 2.64
CA GLY A 97 14.27 5.58 2.14
C GLY A 97 14.42 5.53 0.61
N ALA A 98 15.64 5.74 0.13
CA ALA A 98 15.97 5.76 -1.29
C ALA A 98 16.02 4.33 -1.89
N VAL A 99 14.88 3.65 -1.93
CA VAL A 99 14.78 2.33 -2.56
C VAL A 99 14.50 2.50 -4.05
N SER A 100 15.43 2.03 -4.88
CA SER A 100 15.16 1.74 -6.28
C SER A 100 14.53 0.36 -6.35
N CYS A 101 13.27 0.26 -6.77
CA CYS A 101 12.65 -1.03 -7.10
C CYS A 101 13.32 -1.72 -8.31
N CYS A 102 14.35 -1.13 -8.92
CA CYS A 102 15.06 -1.63 -10.10
C CYS A 102 16.49 -2.13 -9.82
N ALA A 103 16.87 -2.44 -8.58
CA ALA A 103 18.21 -2.96 -8.31
C ALA A 103 18.28 -4.48 -8.57
N ASN A 104 18.33 -4.88 -9.85
CA ASN A 104 18.91 -6.16 -10.29
C ASN A 104 20.44 -6.16 -10.16
N ASN A 105 20.99 -5.59 -9.08
CA ASN A 105 22.41 -5.69 -8.80
C ASN A 105 22.62 -6.39 -7.46
N ASN A 106 23.25 -7.55 -7.60
CA ASN A 106 23.60 -8.59 -6.64
C ASN A 106 24.52 -8.13 -5.49
N SER A 107 24.37 -6.91 -4.98
CA SER A 107 25.20 -6.39 -3.89
C SER A 107 24.41 -5.42 -3.01
N ALA A 108 24.10 -5.90 -1.80
CA ALA A 108 23.73 -5.13 -0.61
C ALA A 108 22.25 -4.74 -0.38
N ILE A 109 21.27 -5.51 -0.87
CA ILE A 109 19.92 -5.50 -0.28
C ILE A 109 19.81 -6.73 0.62
N ASN A 110 19.70 -6.50 1.92
CA ASN A 110 19.64 -7.50 2.99
C ASN A 110 18.50 -8.52 2.76
N ASN A 111 18.73 -9.66 2.07
CA ASN A 111 17.99 -10.95 2.10
C ASN A 111 16.46 -11.00 2.32
N LYS A 112 15.74 -9.89 2.14
CA LYS A 112 14.31 -9.72 2.34
C LYS A 112 13.80 -8.94 1.14
N THR A 113 13.74 -9.63 0.02
CA THR A 113 13.03 -9.10 -1.12
C THR A 113 11.57 -9.48 -0.95
N TYR A 114 10.77 -8.53 -0.49
CA TYR A 114 9.33 -8.69 -0.34
C TYR A 114 8.72 -8.59 -1.73
N PHE A 115 8.49 -9.75 -2.36
CA PHE A 115 7.85 -9.87 -3.66
C PHE A 115 6.39 -10.28 -3.49
N ILE A 116 5.54 -9.82 -4.41
CA ILE A 116 4.20 -10.40 -4.57
C ILE A 116 4.39 -11.77 -5.22
N HIS A 117 4.10 -12.84 -4.47
CA HIS A 117 4.16 -14.22 -4.95
C HIS A 117 2.75 -14.73 -5.29
N SER A 118 2.02 -13.98 -6.11
CA SER A 118 0.64 -14.31 -6.47
C SER A 118 0.55 -15.50 -7.43
N GLY A 119 -0.35 -16.44 -7.15
CA GLY A 119 -0.73 -17.51 -8.07
C GLY A 119 -1.78 -17.10 -9.12
N PRO A 120 -2.13 -17.98 -10.07
CA PRO A 120 -3.09 -17.67 -11.15
C PRO A 120 -4.51 -17.32 -10.69
N GLU A 121 -4.91 -17.76 -9.50
CA GLU A 121 -6.24 -17.51 -8.91
C GLU A 121 -6.25 -16.31 -7.95
N ASP A 122 -5.07 -15.76 -7.66
CA ASP A 122 -4.88 -14.68 -6.70
C ASP A 122 -5.28 -13.33 -7.31
N ARG A 123 -5.55 -12.37 -6.43
CA ARG A 123 -5.87 -10.99 -6.81
C ARG A 123 -4.85 -10.06 -6.22
N VAL A 124 -4.36 -9.14 -7.03
CA VAL A 124 -3.38 -8.13 -6.61
C VAL A 124 -4.04 -6.77 -6.67
N PHE A 125 -4.15 -6.11 -5.51
CA PHE A 125 -4.51 -4.71 -5.41
C PHE A 125 -3.24 -3.87 -5.41
N VAL A 126 -3.17 -2.86 -6.27
CA VAL A 126 -2.05 -1.91 -6.31
C VAL A 126 -2.61 -0.53 -6.03
N ASN A 127 -2.11 0.13 -4.97
CA ASN A 127 -2.39 1.52 -4.68
C ASN A 127 -1.09 2.32 -4.76
N PHE A 128 -1.08 3.36 -5.58
CA PHE A 128 0.06 4.24 -5.77
C PHE A 128 -0.40 5.69 -5.55
N ALA A 129 0.23 6.37 -4.58
CA ALA A 129 -0.01 7.77 -4.26
C ALA A 129 1.29 8.57 -4.40
N ASP A 130 1.34 9.46 -5.38
CA ASP A 130 2.42 10.43 -5.57
C ASP A 130 2.03 11.51 -6.59
N HIS A 131 2.97 12.39 -6.88
CA HIS A 131 3.07 13.16 -8.10
C HIS A 131 3.10 12.28 -9.36
N GLY A 132 2.51 12.79 -10.42
CA GLY A 132 2.56 12.21 -11.75
C GLY A 132 2.81 13.28 -12.81
N ALA A 133 3.22 12.82 -13.98
CA ALA A 133 3.27 13.61 -15.20
C ALA A 133 2.81 12.72 -16.37
N PRO A 134 2.52 13.27 -17.56
CA PRO A 134 2.16 12.46 -18.72
C PRO A 134 3.19 11.35 -18.97
N GLY A 135 2.74 10.09 -18.84
CA GLY A 135 3.57 8.89 -19.01
C GLY A 135 4.53 8.55 -17.86
N ILE A 136 4.45 9.23 -16.71
CA ILE A 136 5.39 9.05 -15.58
C ILE A 136 4.63 8.97 -14.26
N LEU A 137 4.87 7.89 -13.51
CA LEU A 137 4.65 7.82 -12.06
C LEU A 137 5.99 8.15 -11.38
N ALA A 138 6.02 9.16 -10.50
CA ALA A 138 7.26 9.56 -9.85
C ALA A 138 7.65 8.58 -8.73
N PHE A 139 8.94 8.55 -8.41
CA PHE A 139 9.46 7.82 -7.24
C PHE A 139 10.43 8.74 -6.52
N PRO A 140 10.76 8.48 -5.24
CA PRO A 140 11.54 9.43 -4.43
C PRO A 140 12.99 9.59 -4.92
N ILE A 141 13.41 8.79 -5.90
CA ILE A 141 14.66 8.89 -6.63
C ILE A 141 14.42 8.85 -8.14
N ARG A 142 15.23 9.60 -8.89
CA ARG A 142 15.23 9.55 -10.35
C ARG A 142 15.57 8.11 -10.79
N HIS A 143 14.68 7.46 -11.54
CA HIS A 143 14.76 6.08 -12.05
C HIS A 143 14.30 4.99 -11.07
N ALA A 144 12.98 4.88 -10.89
CA ALA A 144 12.36 3.64 -10.43
C ALA A 144 11.20 3.30 -11.38
N ALA A 145 11.25 2.09 -11.92
CA ALA A 145 10.21 1.43 -12.68
C ALA A 145 9.66 0.29 -11.82
N LEU A 146 8.35 0.29 -11.58
CA LEU A 146 7.73 -0.79 -10.84
C LEU A 146 7.55 -1.99 -11.77
N GLU A 147 8.45 -2.95 -11.70
CA GLU A 147 8.28 -4.24 -12.37
C GLU A 147 7.45 -5.17 -11.48
N ILE A 148 6.15 -5.27 -11.75
CA ILE A 148 5.30 -6.31 -11.16
C ILE A 148 5.43 -7.53 -12.08
N GLN A 149 6.22 -8.54 -11.67
CA GLN A 149 6.30 -9.80 -12.40
C GLN A 149 5.03 -10.63 -12.17
N MET A 150 3.97 -10.30 -12.90
CA MET A 150 2.71 -11.06 -12.88
C MET A 150 2.87 -12.29 -13.78
N CYS A 151 2.79 -13.48 -13.19
CA CYS A 151 2.77 -14.72 -13.96
C CYS A 151 1.40 -14.81 -14.66
N LEU A 152 1.39 -14.62 -15.99
CA LEU A 152 0.21 -14.51 -16.86
C LEU A 152 -0.50 -13.14 -16.72
N LEU A 153 -0.73 -12.43 -17.84
CA LEU A 153 -1.48 -11.16 -17.88
C LEU A 153 -2.95 -11.44 -17.56
N PRO A 154 -3.43 -11.23 -16.32
CA PRO A 154 -4.83 -11.40 -15.98
C PRO A 154 -5.62 -10.19 -16.50
N PRO A 155 -6.96 -10.19 -16.43
CA PRO A 155 -7.70 -8.95 -16.65
C PRO A 155 -7.24 -7.88 -15.66
N VAL A 156 -6.73 -6.75 -16.18
CA VAL A 156 -6.35 -5.58 -15.38
C VAL A 156 -7.50 -4.57 -15.41
N TYR A 157 -7.90 -4.09 -14.24
CA TYR A 157 -8.78 -2.95 -14.07
C TYR A 157 -8.02 -1.84 -13.38
N ALA A 158 -8.14 -0.61 -13.89
CA ALA A 158 -7.44 0.55 -13.36
C ALA A 158 -8.39 1.74 -13.26
N THR A 159 -8.14 2.54 -12.23
CA THR A 159 -8.80 3.82 -11.97
C THR A 159 -7.73 4.85 -11.68
N THR A 160 -7.86 6.06 -12.20
CA THR A 160 -6.89 7.15 -11.99
C THR A 160 -7.60 8.37 -11.41
N ALA A 161 -6.89 9.12 -10.55
CA ALA A 161 -7.42 10.32 -9.92
C ALA A 161 -7.71 11.47 -10.90
N ALA A 162 -7.04 11.45 -12.05
CA ALA A 162 -7.06 12.50 -13.07
C ALA A 162 -6.97 11.88 -14.47
N ASN A 163 -7.47 12.61 -15.46
CA ASN A 163 -7.17 12.36 -16.88
C ASN A 163 -5.74 12.81 -17.26
N SER A 164 -5.37 12.70 -18.54
CA SER A 164 -4.02 13.00 -19.04
C SER A 164 -3.59 14.47 -18.94
N ASP A 165 -4.55 15.38 -18.77
CA ASP A 165 -4.37 16.82 -18.96
C ASP A 165 -4.74 17.65 -17.71
N GLU A 166 -5.07 16.99 -16.61
CA GLU A 166 -5.42 17.64 -15.33
C GLU A 166 -4.56 17.15 -14.17
N SER A 167 -4.47 17.97 -13.12
CA SER A 167 -3.82 17.58 -11.86
C SER A 167 -4.82 16.92 -10.92
N SER A 168 -4.34 15.98 -10.10
CA SER A 168 -5.02 15.58 -8.88
C SER A 168 -4.93 16.69 -7.82
N TYR A 169 -5.70 16.57 -6.75
CA TYR A 169 -5.81 17.61 -5.71
C TYR A 169 -5.48 17.05 -4.33
N ALA A 170 -4.68 17.79 -3.56
CA ALA A 170 -4.50 17.56 -2.14
C ALA A 170 -5.74 18.02 -1.35
N CYS A 171 -5.96 17.44 -0.17
CA CYS A 171 -7.04 17.82 0.74
C CYS A 171 -6.57 17.93 2.20
N TYR A 172 -7.48 18.42 3.06
CA TYR A 172 -7.29 18.46 4.51
C TYR A 172 -6.02 19.18 4.97
N TYR A 173 -5.87 20.46 4.63
CA TYR A 173 -4.76 21.26 5.17
C TYR A 173 -4.85 21.36 6.70
N ASP A 174 -3.78 20.98 7.40
CA ASP A 174 -3.69 21.02 8.86
C ASP A 174 -2.81 22.21 9.31
N ASN A 175 -3.41 23.14 10.05
CA ASN A 175 -2.74 24.36 10.51
C ASN A 175 -1.63 24.12 11.55
N THR A 176 -1.63 22.98 12.22
CA THR A 176 -0.62 22.62 13.24
C THR A 176 0.57 21.96 12.57
N ARG A 177 0.31 21.00 11.67
CA ARG A 177 1.34 20.30 10.88
C ARG A 177 1.85 21.10 9.69
N LYS A 178 1.17 22.17 9.27
CA LYS A 178 1.54 23.03 8.14
C LYS A 178 1.63 22.31 6.78
N THR A 179 0.88 21.23 6.61
CA THR A 179 0.87 20.41 5.39
C THR A 179 -0.53 19.84 5.13
N CYS A 180 -0.77 19.30 3.94
CA CYS A 180 -2.01 18.57 3.62
C CYS A 180 -1.93 17.13 4.13
N LEU A 181 -3.04 16.62 4.69
CA LEU A 181 -3.06 15.30 5.32
C LEU A 181 -3.37 14.14 4.36
N GLY A 182 -3.93 14.42 3.18
CA GLY A 182 -4.28 13.40 2.19
C GLY A 182 -4.52 14.00 0.80
N ASP A 183 -4.85 13.16 -0.16
CA ASP A 183 -5.25 13.54 -1.51
C ASP A 183 -6.74 13.25 -1.74
N VAL A 184 -7.44 14.05 -2.56
CA VAL A 184 -8.91 14.05 -2.69
C VAL A 184 -9.46 12.70 -3.19
N TYR A 185 -8.71 12.02 -4.05
CA TYR A 185 -9.12 10.73 -4.63
C TYR A 185 -8.84 9.54 -3.69
N SER A 186 -7.85 9.69 -2.81
CA SER A 186 -7.31 8.64 -1.95
C SER A 186 -8.22 8.26 -0.78
#